data_AF-A0A0G1KTZ1-F1
#
_entry.id   AF-A0A0G1KTZ1-F1
#
_cell.length_a   1.000
_cell.length_b   1.000
_cell.length_c   1.000
_cell.angle_alpha   90.00
_cell.angle_beta   90.00
_cell.angle_gamma   90.00
#
_symmetry.space_group_name_H-M   'P 1'
#
loop_
_entity.id
_entity.type
_entity.pdbx_description
1 polymer ?
#
loop_
_entity_poly.entity_id
_entity_poly.type
_entity_poly.pdbx_seq_one_letter_code
_entity_poly.pdbx_strand_id
1 'polypeptide(L)'
;MKKFLYIVWGILLFFSVGVVFAQDLILTRVGVLSTVGVDYSNISYFGAIPAFEGIASPSSIVYVKIKTSTDATLAASPSGSWQFIPGVLDPGSSLVVITSGLQSITFSLNFNATPAATPTATPTATPTELPATGVWEYYLPIIGMGLVIFFFGKFLKKQMLFWEGRKRS
;
A
#
# COMPACT_ATOMS: atom_id res chain seq x y z
N MET A 1 -40.79 16.32 -11.54
CA MET A 1 -40.23 15.71 -10.31
C MET A 1 -39.40 14.46 -10.60
N LYS A 2 -39.89 13.48 -11.39
CA LYS A 2 -39.14 12.23 -11.69
C LYS A 2 -37.73 12.42 -12.29
N LYS A 3 -37.55 13.40 -13.18
CA LYS A 3 -36.24 13.69 -13.81
C LYS A 3 -35.16 14.13 -12.81
N PHE A 4 -35.54 14.82 -11.74
CA PHE A 4 -34.61 15.28 -10.71
C PHE A 4 -34.14 14.12 -9.81
N LEU A 5 -35.03 13.15 -9.57
CA LEU A 5 -34.71 11.95 -8.78
C LEU A 5 -33.63 11.09 -9.45
N TYR A 6 -33.67 10.93 -10.78
CA TYR A 6 -32.66 10.17 -11.51
C TYR A 6 -31.28 10.84 -11.52
N ILE A 7 -31.23 12.17 -11.55
CA ILE A 7 -29.97 12.93 -11.47
C ILE A 7 -29.34 12.78 -10.09
N VAL A 8 -30.15 12.88 -9.03
CA VAL A 8 -29.69 12.68 -7.66
C VAL A 8 -29.20 11.25 -7.45
N TRP A 9 -29.91 10.24 -7.96
CA TRP A 9 -29.48 8.85 -7.89
C TRP A 9 -28.21 8.57 -8.69
N GLY A 10 -28.06 9.19 -9.86
CA GLY A 10 -26.85 9.08 -10.68
C GLY A 10 -25.61 9.66 -9.98
N ILE A 11 -25.77 10.80 -9.31
CA ILE A 11 -24.70 11.43 -8.53
C ILE A 11 -24.34 10.56 -7.30
N LEU A 12 -25.34 10.02 -6.61
CA LEU A 12 -25.13 9.18 -5.41
C LEU A 12 -24.39 7.88 -5.74
N LEU A 13 -24.70 7.26 -6.90
CA LEU A 13 -23.96 6.09 -7.39
C LEU A 13 -22.53 6.45 -7.80
N PHE A 14 -22.31 7.64 -8.37
CA PHE A 14 -20.97 8.08 -8.77
C PHE A 14 -20.05 8.29 -7.57
N PHE A 15 -20.58 8.77 -6.44
CA PHE A 15 -19.83 8.91 -5.18
C PHE A 15 -19.72 7.59 -4.38
N SER A 16 -20.45 6.54 -4.76
CA SER A 16 -20.37 5.22 -4.12
C SER A 16 -19.25 4.34 -4.68
N VAL A 17 -18.55 4.79 -5.73
CA VAL A 17 -17.36 4.10 -6.22
C VAL A 17 -16.20 4.46 -5.29
N GLY A 18 -15.98 3.63 -4.28
CA GLY A 18 -14.81 3.75 -3.41
C GLY A 18 -13.54 3.76 -4.26
N VAL A 19 -12.74 4.82 -4.14
CA VAL A 19 -11.40 4.86 -4.71
C VAL A 19 -10.55 3.83 -3.97
N VAL A 20 -10.28 2.70 -4.61
CA VAL A 20 -9.31 1.72 -4.13
C VAL A 20 -7.93 2.25 -4.49
N PHE A 21 -7.23 2.84 -3.54
CA PHE A 21 -5.81 3.12 -3.68
C PHE A 21 -5.07 1.77 -3.58
N ALA A 22 -4.85 1.11 -4.72
CA ALA A 22 -3.93 -0.02 -4.78
C ALA A 22 -2.51 0.55 -4.66
N GLN A 23 -1.85 0.35 -3.52
CA GLN A 23 -0.43 0.65 -3.39
C GLN A 23 0.35 -0.43 -4.12
N ASP A 24 1.26 0.00 -5.00
CA ASP A 24 2.06 -0.91 -5.82
C ASP A 24 3.00 -1.77 -4.98
N LEU A 25 3.12 -3.03 -5.38
CA LEU A 25 4.11 -3.98 -4.91
C LEU A 25 5.46 -3.57 -5.49
N ILE A 26 6.38 -3.19 -4.61
CA ILE A 26 7.72 -2.71 -4.98
C ILE A 26 8.74 -3.45 -4.14
N LEU A 27 9.75 -4.02 -4.80
CA LEU A 27 10.97 -4.49 -4.14
C LEU A 27 11.90 -3.30 -3.98
N THR A 28 12.32 -3.02 -2.76
CA THR A 28 13.19 -1.87 -2.44
C THR A 28 14.62 -2.29 -2.15
N ARG A 29 14.84 -3.51 -1.62
CA ARG A 29 16.15 -3.97 -1.22
C ARG A 29 16.29 -5.48 -1.27
N VAL A 30 17.50 -5.94 -1.60
CA VAL A 30 17.98 -7.32 -1.48
C VAL A 30 19.31 -7.32 -0.72
N GLY A 31 19.27 -7.68 0.56
CA GLY A 31 20.40 -7.60 1.48
C GLY A 31 20.87 -6.16 1.64
N VAL A 32 22.09 -5.86 1.19
CA VAL A 32 22.64 -4.49 1.16
C VAL A 32 22.38 -3.75 -0.16
N LEU A 33 21.83 -4.44 -1.17
CA LEU A 33 21.62 -3.88 -2.50
C LEU A 33 20.25 -3.19 -2.60
N SER A 34 20.24 -1.91 -2.97
CA SER A 34 19.00 -1.19 -3.28
C SER A 34 18.51 -1.54 -4.68
N THR A 35 17.21 -1.81 -4.82
CA THR A 35 16.54 -2.05 -6.11
C THR A 35 15.69 -0.85 -6.56
N VAL A 36 15.69 0.24 -5.79
CA VAL A 36 14.92 1.45 -6.12
C VAL A 36 15.56 2.18 -7.31
N GLY A 37 14.78 2.38 -8.38
CA GLY A 37 15.18 3.17 -9.55
C GLY A 37 16.17 2.48 -10.49
N VAL A 38 16.37 1.17 -10.36
CA VAL A 38 17.29 0.37 -11.17
C VAL A 38 16.54 -0.82 -11.76
N ASP A 39 16.91 -1.26 -12.97
CA ASP A 39 16.42 -2.53 -13.51
C ASP A 39 17.05 -3.68 -12.72
N TYR A 40 16.22 -4.40 -11.98
CA TYR A 40 16.62 -5.49 -11.08
C TYR A 40 16.23 -6.88 -11.60
N SER A 41 15.99 -7.02 -12.91
CA SER A 41 15.68 -8.31 -13.55
C SER A 41 16.71 -9.42 -13.24
N ASN A 42 17.97 -9.06 -13.01
CA ASN A 42 19.02 -9.95 -12.53
C ASN A 42 19.83 -9.30 -11.40
N ILE A 43 19.87 -9.95 -10.23
CA ILE A 43 20.58 -9.48 -9.05
C ILE A 43 21.69 -10.47 -8.73
N SER A 44 22.94 -10.00 -8.69
CA SER A 44 24.07 -10.79 -8.16
C SER A 44 24.38 -10.35 -6.74
N TYR A 45 24.31 -11.28 -5.79
CA TYR A 45 24.53 -11.02 -4.37
C TYR A 45 25.64 -11.89 -3.82
N PHE A 46 26.55 -11.30 -3.06
CA PHE A 46 27.67 -11.98 -2.41
C PHE A 46 27.57 -11.79 -0.90
N GLY A 47 27.64 -12.88 -0.13
CA GLY A 47 27.67 -12.80 1.33
C GLY A 47 26.81 -13.87 2.02
N ALA A 48 26.27 -13.50 3.19
CA ALA A 48 25.28 -14.30 3.93
C ALA A 48 23.91 -14.27 3.21
N ILE A 49 22.96 -15.10 3.64
CA ILE A 49 21.62 -15.14 3.04
C ILE A 49 20.98 -13.73 3.07
N PRO A 50 20.57 -13.16 1.91
CA PRO A 50 20.03 -11.80 1.86
C PRO A 50 18.60 -11.72 2.40
N ALA A 51 18.29 -10.62 3.08
CA ALA A 51 16.92 -10.23 3.39
C ALA A 51 16.28 -9.52 2.19
N PHE A 52 15.04 -9.82 1.85
CA PHE A 52 14.27 -9.06 0.86
C PHE A 52 13.34 -8.09 1.57
N GLU A 53 13.32 -6.84 1.11
CA GLU A 53 12.51 -5.79 1.70
C GLU A 53 11.77 -5.02 0.62
N GLY A 54 10.53 -4.64 0.90
CA GLY A 54 9.73 -3.90 -0.04
C GLY A 54 8.51 -3.24 0.58
N ILE A 55 7.70 -2.71 -0.32
CA ILE A 55 6.43 -2.07 -0.03
C ILE A 55 5.35 -2.84 -0.79
N ALA A 56 4.21 -3.04 -0.16
CA ALA A 56 3.01 -3.63 -0.71
C ALA A 56 1.80 -2.87 -0.15
N SER A 57 0.59 -3.29 -0.51
CA SER A 57 -0.61 -2.70 0.06
C SER A 57 -0.67 -2.88 1.59
N PRO A 58 -1.12 -1.88 2.36
CA PRO A 58 -1.18 -1.95 3.82
C PRO A 58 -1.96 -3.17 4.30
N SER A 59 -1.40 -3.92 5.25
CA SER A 59 -2.00 -5.16 5.78
C SER A 59 -2.28 -6.25 4.73
N SER A 60 -1.68 -6.17 3.54
CA SER A 60 -1.83 -7.18 2.48
C SER A 60 -0.98 -8.43 2.74
N ILE A 61 -1.33 -9.55 2.12
CA ILE A 61 -0.51 -10.76 2.15
C ILE A 61 0.47 -10.74 0.97
N VAL A 62 1.76 -10.90 1.28
CA VAL A 62 2.87 -11.06 0.34
C VAL A 62 3.28 -12.53 0.31
N TYR A 63 3.27 -13.11 -0.87
CA TYR A 63 3.76 -14.46 -1.13
C TYR A 63 5.15 -14.38 -1.76
N VAL A 64 6.12 -15.09 -1.19
CA VAL A 64 7.48 -15.16 -1.72
C VAL A 64 7.81 -16.59 -2.07
N LYS A 65 8.15 -16.82 -3.33
CA LYS A 65 8.54 -18.12 -3.87
C LYS A 65 9.94 -18.05 -4.41
N ILE A 66 10.83 -18.88 -3.87
CA ILE A 66 12.20 -19.04 -4.36
C ILE A 66 12.35 -20.50 -4.75
N LYS A 67 12.81 -20.79 -5.97
CA LYS A 67 12.93 -22.17 -6.47
C LYS A 67 13.69 -23.12 -5.52
N THR A 68 14.68 -22.60 -4.82
CA THR A 68 15.59 -23.33 -3.92
C THR A 68 15.22 -23.18 -2.44
N SER A 69 14.16 -22.43 -2.10
CA SER A 69 13.73 -22.21 -0.72
C SER A 69 12.27 -22.60 -0.51
N THR A 70 11.82 -22.63 0.74
CA THR A 70 10.41 -22.87 1.07
C THR A 70 9.56 -21.66 0.68
N ASP A 71 8.41 -21.93 0.07
CA ASP A 71 7.40 -20.90 -0.22
C ASP A 71 6.97 -20.23 1.10
N ALA A 72 6.98 -18.89 1.13
CA ALA A 72 6.68 -18.11 2.32
C ALA A 72 5.44 -17.23 2.12
N THR A 73 4.69 -17.06 3.20
CA THR A 73 3.53 -16.14 3.28
C THR A 73 3.75 -15.18 4.42
N LEU A 74 3.64 -13.89 4.12
CA LEU A 74 3.95 -12.80 5.05
C LEU A 74 2.85 -11.76 4.97
N ALA A 75 2.51 -11.13 6.09
CA ALA A 75 1.65 -9.95 6.08
C ALA A 75 2.52 -8.69 5.99
N ALA A 76 2.18 -7.77 5.09
CA ALA A 76 2.71 -6.42 5.11
C ALA A 76 2.22 -5.67 6.35
N SER A 77 3.04 -4.78 6.88
CA SER A 77 2.67 -3.94 8.02
C SER A 77 1.49 -2.99 7.69
N PRO A 78 0.92 -2.30 8.70
CA PRO A 78 -0.08 -1.26 8.46
C PRO A 78 0.42 -0.09 7.60
N SER A 79 1.75 0.08 7.47
CA SER A 79 2.37 1.04 6.56
C SER A 79 2.69 0.48 5.17
N GLY A 80 2.40 -0.81 4.93
CA GLY A 80 2.68 -1.50 3.67
C GLY A 80 4.10 -2.08 3.57
N SER A 81 4.94 -1.93 4.59
CA SER A 81 6.31 -2.45 4.58
C SER A 81 6.33 -3.96 4.83
N TRP A 82 7.17 -4.70 4.12
CA TRP A 82 7.35 -6.14 4.32
C TRP A 82 8.83 -6.52 4.26
N GLN A 83 9.18 -7.59 4.98
CA GLN A 83 10.54 -8.14 5.01
C GLN A 83 10.46 -9.67 5.02
N PHE A 84 11.35 -10.31 4.24
CA PHE A 84 11.51 -11.75 4.19
C PHE A 84 12.98 -12.14 4.30
N ILE A 85 13.29 -13.12 5.15
CA ILE A 85 14.63 -13.71 5.23
C ILE A 85 14.48 -15.21 4.92
N PRO A 86 15.03 -15.71 3.80
CA PRO A 86 15.02 -17.14 3.51
C PRO A 86 15.77 -17.92 4.61
N GLY A 87 15.24 -19.06 5.04
CA GLY A 87 15.93 -19.92 6.02
C GLY A 87 17.12 -20.67 5.41
N VAL A 88 16.98 -21.11 4.16
CA VAL A 88 18.02 -21.76 3.37
C VAL A 88 17.96 -21.19 1.95
N LEU A 89 19.13 -20.94 1.37
CA LEU A 89 19.28 -20.49 -0.01
C LEU A 89 20.53 -21.14 -0.62
N ASP A 90 20.33 -21.96 -1.65
CA ASP A 90 21.44 -22.62 -2.33
C ASP A 90 22.25 -21.62 -3.17
N PRO A 91 23.58 -21.70 -3.17
CA PRO A 91 24.42 -20.91 -4.06
C PRO A 91 24.10 -21.18 -5.54
N GLY A 92 24.11 -20.12 -6.35
CA GLY A 92 23.83 -20.15 -7.78
C GLY A 92 22.61 -19.31 -8.16
N SER A 93 22.13 -19.51 -9.39
CA SER A 93 20.99 -18.78 -9.93
C SER A 93 19.67 -19.40 -9.50
N SER A 94 18.84 -18.60 -8.84
CA SER A 94 17.49 -18.95 -8.39
C SER A 94 16.47 -17.93 -8.90
N LEU A 95 15.33 -18.41 -9.41
CA LEU A 95 14.21 -17.53 -9.75
C LEU A 95 13.45 -17.17 -8.47
N VAL A 96 13.24 -15.86 -8.26
CA VAL A 96 12.44 -15.32 -7.17
C VAL A 96 11.16 -14.72 -7.75
N VAL A 97 10.03 -15.12 -7.18
CA VAL A 97 8.70 -14.59 -7.52
C VAL A 97 8.06 -14.07 -6.25
N ILE A 98 7.68 -12.80 -6.26
CA ILE A 98 6.99 -12.13 -5.16
C ILE A 98 5.63 -11.70 -5.67
N THR A 99 4.56 -12.04 -4.96
CA THR A 99 3.20 -11.64 -5.35
C THR A 99 2.44 -11.01 -4.19
N SER A 100 1.61 -10.02 -4.49
CA SER A 100 0.66 -9.41 -3.56
C SER A 100 -0.58 -8.98 -4.34
N GLY A 101 -1.73 -9.53 -3.97
CA GLY A 101 -2.98 -9.32 -4.70
C GLY A 101 -2.87 -9.72 -6.17
N LEU A 102 -3.02 -8.74 -7.08
CA LEU A 102 -2.92 -8.92 -8.54
C LEU A 102 -1.54 -8.61 -9.10
N GLN A 103 -0.60 -8.15 -8.27
CA GLN A 103 0.72 -7.72 -8.72
C GLN A 103 1.76 -8.81 -8.47
N SER A 104 2.71 -8.94 -9.39
CA SER A 104 3.82 -9.88 -9.29
C SER A 104 5.14 -9.27 -9.73
N ILE A 105 6.20 -9.57 -8.98
CA ILE A 105 7.58 -9.22 -9.29
C ILE A 105 8.33 -10.53 -9.51
N THR A 106 9.04 -10.64 -10.62
CA THR A 106 9.91 -11.79 -10.92
C THR A 106 11.30 -11.31 -11.27
N PHE A 107 12.32 -11.91 -10.66
CA PHE A 107 13.72 -11.63 -10.95
C PHE A 107 14.60 -12.86 -10.74
N SER A 108 15.79 -12.85 -11.36
CA SER A 108 16.80 -13.88 -11.16
C SER A 108 17.79 -13.43 -10.07
N LEU A 109 17.93 -14.20 -8.99
CA LEU A 109 18.92 -13.98 -7.95
C LEU A 109 20.09 -14.94 -8.15
N ASN A 110 21.27 -14.40 -8.46
CA ASN A 110 22.51 -15.14 -8.46
C ASN A 110 23.19 -14.99 -7.10
N PHE A 111 23.02 -15.99 -6.23
CA PHE A 111 23.54 -15.98 -4.87
C PHE A 111 24.91 -16.66 -4.81
N ASN A 112 25.94 -15.92 -4.43
CA ASN A 112 27.26 -16.46 -4.15
C ASN A 112 27.51 -16.42 -2.64
N ALA A 113 27.36 -17.57 -2.00
CA ALA A 113 27.68 -17.71 -0.60
C ALA A 113 29.17 -17.44 -0.39
N THR A 114 29.50 -16.52 0.50
CA THR A 114 30.83 -16.51 1.12
C THR A 114 30.84 -17.61 2.16
N PRO A 115 31.90 -18.44 2.32
CA PRO A 115 31.97 -19.38 3.42
C PRO A 115 31.77 -18.63 4.74
N ALA A 116 30.61 -18.87 5.36
CA ALA A 116 30.20 -18.12 6.54
C ALA A 116 31.04 -18.59 7.73
N ALA A 117 31.69 -17.65 8.42
CA ALA A 117 31.93 -17.82 9.85
C ALA A 117 30.56 -18.02 10.52
N THR A 118 30.51 -18.96 11.46
CA THR A 118 29.33 -19.41 12.21
C THR A 118 28.34 -18.27 12.51
N PRO A 119 27.03 -18.44 12.24
CA PRO A 119 26.05 -17.37 12.41
C PRO A 119 25.99 -16.95 13.89
N THR A 120 26.40 -15.72 14.17
CA THR A 120 26.04 -15.04 15.41
C THR A 120 24.61 -14.53 15.22
N ALA A 121 23.68 -14.94 16.08
CA ALA A 121 22.32 -14.43 16.08
C ALA A 121 22.35 -12.90 16.20
N THR A 122 22.09 -12.21 15.10
CA THR A 122 21.88 -10.76 15.10
C THR A 122 20.46 -10.55 15.62
N PRO A 123 20.24 -9.75 16.68
CA PRO A 123 18.90 -9.53 17.20
C PRO A 123 18.03 -8.91 16.10
N THR A 124 16.82 -9.45 15.95
CA THR A 124 15.73 -8.89 15.15
C THR A 124 15.63 -7.39 15.42
N ALA A 125 15.92 -6.56 14.42
CA ALA A 125 15.66 -5.14 14.53
C ALA A 125 14.14 -4.98 14.70
N THR A 126 13.71 -4.52 15.88
CA THR A 126 12.35 -4.05 16.08
C THR A 126 12.11 -2.93 15.07
N PRO A 127 11.11 -3.02 14.18
CA PRO A 127 10.79 -1.92 13.30
C PRO A 127 10.48 -0.72 14.20
N THR A 128 11.32 0.31 14.12
CA THR A 128 10.98 1.63 14.67
C THR A 128 9.96 2.20 13.70
N GLU A 129 8.71 1.80 13.86
CA GLU A 129 7.61 2.51 13.23
C GLU A 129 7.63 3.92 13.81
N LEU A 130 7.97 4.91 12.98
CA LEU A 130 7.66 6.30 13.31
C LEU A 130 6.14 6.35 13.54
N PRO A 131 5.67 7.00 14.63
CA PRO A 131 4.23 7.20 14.79
C PRO A 131 3.72 7.86 13.52
N ALA A 132 2.73 7.22 12.88
CA ALA A 132 2.08 7.72 11.68
C ALA A 132 1.76 9.21 11.89
N THR A 133 2.53 10.09 11.25
CA THR A 133 2.36 11.53 11.38
C THR A 133 1.02 11.89 10.78
N GLY A 134 0.03 12.17 11.63
CA GLY A 134 -1.23 12.84 11.32
C GLY A 134 -1.91 12.36 10.04
N VAL A 135 -2.82 11.38 10.17
CA VAL A 135 -3.69 10.97 9.07
C VAL A 135 -4.70 12.08 8.76
N TRP A 136 -4.26 13.10 8.00
CA TRP A 136 -5.10 14.22 7.55
C TRP A 136 -6.24 13.76 6.62
N GLU A 137 -6.09 12.58 6.01
CA GLU A 137 -7.07 11.97 5.11
C GLU A 137 -8.43 11.67 5.77
N TYR A 138 -8.47 11.36 7.07
CA TYR A 138 -9.75 11.16 7.78
C TYR A 138 -10.49 12.48 8.09
N TYR A 139 -9.76 13.59 8.19
CA TYR A 139 -10.36 14.88 8.56
C TYR A 139 -10.95 15.61 7.35
N LEU A 140 -10.41 15.40 6.15
CA LEU A 140 -10.88 16.03 4.91
C LEU A 140 -12.38 15.74 4.61
N PRO A 141 -12.89 14.49 4.72
CA PRO A 141 -14.31 14.20 4.54
C PRO A 141 -15.20 14.87 5.59
N ILE A 142 -14.76 14.93 6.85
CA ILE A 142 -15.52 15.52 7.96
C ILE A 142 -15.64 17.04 7.76
N ILE A 143 -14.53 17.70 7.40
CA ILE A 143 -14.50 19.13 7.10
C ILE A 143 -15.36 19.42 5.86
N GLY A 144 -15.26 18.59 4.81
CA GLY A 144 -16.08 18.70 3.61
C GLY A 144 -17.57 18.58 3.91
N MET A 145 -17.98 17.58 4.70
CA MET A 145 -19.38 17.37 5.09
C MET A 145 -19.91 18.54 5.92
N GLY A 146 -19.10 19.06 6.85
CA GLY A 146 -19.44 20.25 7.64
C GLY A 146 -19.69 21.48 6.78
N LEU A 147 -18.85 21.73 5.77
CA LEU A 147 -19.03 22.83 4.84
C LEU A 147 -20.30 22.67 3.99
N VAL A 148 -20.60 21.46 3.50
CA VAL A 148 -21.82 21.20 2.73
C VAL A 148 -23.06 21.51 3.57
N ILE A 149 -23.13 21.03 4.81
CA ILE A 149 -24.25 21.31 5.72
C ILE A 149 -24.40 22.82 5.95
N PHE A 150 -23.28 23.52 6.18
CA PHE A 150 -23.28 24.96 6.42
C PHE A 150 -23.81 25.76 5.21
N PHE A 151 -23.33 25.47 4.00
CA PHE A 151 -23.78 26.15 2.79
C PHE A 151 -25.23 25.79 2.43
N PHE A 152 -25.63 24.53 2.64
CA PHE A 152 -27.00 24.09 2.39
C PHE A 152 -28.00 24.75 3.35
N GLY A 153 -27.65 24.89 4.63
CA GLY A 153 -28.46 25.63 5.60
C GLY A 153 -28.61 27.12 5.23
N LYS A 154 -27.52 27.76 4.79
CA LYS A 154 -27.56 29.16 4.32
C LYS A 154 -28.42 29.32 3.05
N PHE A 155 -28.37 28.34 2.15
CA PHE A 155 -29.20 28.32 0.95
C PHE A 155 -30.70 28.16 1.28
N LEU A 156 -31.04 27.23 2.18
CA LEU A 156 -32.42 27.02 2.64
C LEU A 156 -32.99 28.29 3.32
N LYS A 157 -32.19 28.97 4.15
CA LYS A 157 -32.59 30.26 4.76
C LYS A 157 -32.91 31.31 3.71
N LYS A 158 -32.08 31.44 2.67
CA LYS A 158 -32.35 32.39 1.56
C LYS A 158 -33.61 32.03 0.78
N GLN A 159 -33.86 30.75 0.55
CA GLN A 159 -35.08 30.28 -0.10
C GLN A 159 -36.32 30.58 0.75
N MET A 160 -36.30 30.31 2.06
CA MET A 160 -37.42 30.64 2.96
C MET A 160 -37.76 32.14 2.96
N LEU A 161 -36.74 33.01 3.11
CA LEU A 161 -36.95 34.46 3.12
C LEU A 161 -37.52 34.98 1.80
N PHE A 162 -37.09 34.41 0.67
CA PHE A 162 -37.63 34.75 -0.64
C PHE A 162 -39.10 34.33 -0.79
N TRP A 163 -39.46 33.16 -0.27
CA TRP A 163 -40.84 32.66 -0.31
C TRP A 163 -41.77 33.45 0.62
N GLU A 164 -41.28 33.92 1.77
CA GLU A 164 -42.04 34.81 2.67
C GLU A 164 -42.19 36.23 2.09
N GLY A 165 -41.16 36.76 1.45
CA GLY A 165 -41.23 38.06 0.77
C GLY A 165 -42.23 38.08 -0.38
N ARG A 166 -42.38 36.95 -1.08
CA ARG A 166 -43.34 36.81 -2.20
C ARG A 166 -44.80 36.63 -1.75
N LYS A 167 -45.07 36.34 -0.46
CA LYS A 167 -46.44 36.24 0.09
C LYS A 167 -47.02 37.59 0.53
N ARG A 168 -46.24 38.67 0.51
CA ARG A 168 -46.65 40.01 1.00
C ARG A 168 -46.74 41.09 -0.07
N SER A 169 -46.61 40.73 -1.36
CA SER A 169 -46.88 41.62 -2.51
C SER A 169 -48.03 41.05 -3.33
#